data_AF-A0A7S2T2R9-F1
#
_entry.id   AF-A0A7S2T2R9-F1
#
_cell.length_a   1.000
_cell.length_b   1.000
_cell.length_c   1.000
_cell.angle_alpha   90.00
_cell.angle_beta   90.00
_cell.angle_gamma   90.00
#
_symmetry.space_group_name_H-M   'P 1'
#
loop_
_entity.id
_entity.type
_entity.pdbx_description
1 polymer ?
#
loop_
_entity_poly.entity_id
_entity_poly.type
_entity_poly.pdbx_seq_one_letter_code
_entity_poly.pdbx_strand_id
1 'polypeptide(L)'
;MAIEDYTRAISLQPKNAGLRSNRAYCYANIENFKDAIRDYRFVLSAQPNNARVYHNLGIALERENQLEEAKLCFDKVINLDPKNASAFFMRGTICDKLKLVDKAMQDYSKALKL
;
A
#
# COMPACT_ATOMS: atom_id res chain seq x y z
N MET A 1 -4.81 16.66 -17.08
CA MET A 1 -4.02 15.49 -16.66
C MET A 1 -4.88 14.57 -15.80
N ALA A 2 -4.64 13.25 -15.79
CA ALA A 2 -5.52 12.28 -15.09
C ALA A 2 -5.84 12.65 -13.63
N ILE A 3 -4.86 13.19 -12.88
CA ILE A 3 -5.05 13.66 -11.49
C ILE A 3 -6.08 14.79 -11.39
N GLU A 4 -6.08 15.73 -12.33
CA GLU A 4 -7.03 16.85 -12.36
C GLU A 4 -8.44 16.35 -12.69
N ASP A 5 -8.55 15.42 -13.64
CA ASP A 5 -9.83 14.81 -14.02
C ASP A 5 -10.43 14.04 -12.85
N TYR A 6 -9.63 13.24 -12.15
CA TYR A 6 -10.08 12.57 -10.91
C TYR A 6 -10.43 13.56 -9.81
N THR A 7 -9.69 14.66 -9.67
CA THR A 7 -9.99 15.70 -8.66
C THR A 7 -11.35 16.35 -8.92
N ARG A 8 -11.66 16.66 -10.19
CA ARG A 8 -12.99 17.15 -10.59
C ARG A 8 -14.08 16.09 -10.39
N ALA A 9 -13.81 14.84 -10.74
CA ALA A 9 -14.78 13.76 -10.53
C ALA A 9 -15.07 13.53 -9.03
N ILE A 10 -14.06 13.63 -8.16
CA ILE A 10 -14.20 13.52 -6.70
C ILE A 10 -15.02 14.67 -6.13
N SER A 11 -14.93 15.90 -6.67
CA SER A 11 -15.77 17.00 -6.20
C SER A 11 -17.25 16.79 -6.51
N LEU A 12 -17.56 16.05 -7.59
CA LEU A 12 -18.92 15.65 -7.94
C LEU A 12 -19.39 14.41 -7.17
N GLN A 13 -18.48 13.48 -6.85
CA GLN A 13 -18.77 12.21 -6.18
C GLN A 13 -17.84 11.97 -4.99
N PRO A 14 -17.98 12.72 -3.88
CA PRO A 14 -16.98 12.75 -2.80
C PRO A 14 -16.89 11.45 -1.98
N LYS A 15 -17.87 10.53 -2.11
CA LYS A 15 -17.86 9.22 -1.44
C LYS A 15 -17.37 8.09 -2.33
N ASN A 16 -17.06 8.36 -3.60
CA ASN A 16 -16.62 7.32 -4.53
C ASN A 16 -15.15 6.93 -4.26
N ALA A 17 -14.96 5.79 -3.59
CA ALA A 17 -13.64 5.26 -3.26
C ALA A 17 -12.84 4.84 -4.51
N GLY A 18 -13.50 4.43 -5.59
CA GLY A 18 -12.82 4.04 -6.83
C GLY A 18 -12.05 5.21 -7.47
N LEU A 19 -12.65 6.41 -7.47
CA LEU A 19 -11.99 7.62 -8.00
C LEU A 19 -10.74 7.98 -7.20
N ARG A 20 -10.80 7.90 -5.86
CA ARG A 20 -9.62 8.13 -5.01
C ARG A 20 -8.57 7.04 -5.17
N SER A 21 -8.96 5.78 -5.32
CA SER A 21 -8.01 4.70 -5.58
C SER A 21 -7.21 4.95 -6.87
N ASN A 22 -7.88 5.38 -7.94
CA ASN A 22 -7.21 5.66 -9.21
C ASN A 22 -6.32 6.91 -9.12
N ARG A 23 -6.79 7.97 -8.43
CA ARG A 23 -5.98 9.17 -8.22
C ARG A 23 -4.75 8.89 -7.36
N ALA A 24 -4.89 8.09 -6.30
CA ALA A 24 -3.77 7.63 -5.47
C ALA A 24 -2.73 6.87 -6.28
N TYR A 25 -3.17 6.01 -7.20
CA TYR A 25 -2.27 5.31 -8.12
C TYR A 25 -1.53 6.29 -9.05
N CYS A 26 -2.23 7.28 -9.61
CA CYS A 26 -1.58 8.34 -10.39
C CYS A 26 -0.57 9.14 -9.57
N TYR A 27 -0.90 9.51 -8.34
CA TYR A 27 0.02 10.21 -7.42
C TYR A 27 1.27 9.36 -7.13
N ALA A 28 1.11 8.07 -6.86
CA ALA A 28 2.23 7.16 -6.62
C ALA A 28 3.15 7.02 -7.84
N ASN A 29 2.60 7.00 -9.06
CA ASN A 29 3.39 6.92 -10.30
C ASN A 29 4.22 8.17 -10.60
N ILE A 30 3.83 9.33 -10.06
CA ILE A 30 4.61 10.57 -10.14
C ILE A 30 5.40 10.84 -8.85
N GLU A 31 5.56 9.81 -8.01
CA GLU A 31 6.28 9.86 -6.74
C GLU A 31 5.74 10.87 -5.72
N ASN A 32 4.49 11.34 -5.89
CA ASN A 32 3.80 12.12 -4.88
C ASN A 32 3.13 11.19 -3.86
N PHE A 33 3.94 10.54 -3.03
CA PHE A 33 3.48 9.51 -2.11
C PHE A 33 2.59 10.07 -0.98
N LYS A 34 2.80 11.32 -0.55
CA LYS A 34 1.97 11.95 0.50
C LYS A 34 0.50 12.04 0.12
N ASP A 35 0.21 12.51 -1.10
CA ASP A 35 -1.16 12.57 -1.60
C ASP A 35 -1.73 11.18 -1.89
N ALA A 36 -0.89 10.26 -2.40
CA ALA A 36 -1.29 8.86 -2.58
C ALA A 36 -1.72 8.21 -1.25
N ILE A 37 -0.95 8.38 -0.18
CA ILE A 37 -1.25 7.87 1.17
C ILE A 37 -2.60 8.40 1.65
N ARG A 38 -2.86 9.71 1.48
CA ARG A 38 -4.12 10.34 1.90
C ARG A 38 -5.31 9.70 1.20
N ASP A 39 -5.23 9.51 -0.12
CA ASP A 39 -6.31 8.91 -0.89
C ASP A 39 -6.47 7.42 -0.59
N TYR A 40 -5.39 6.65 -0.43
CA TYR A 40 -5.47 5.24 -0.03
C TYR A 40 -6.09 5.05 1.35
N ARG A 41 -5.74 5.90 2.33
CA ARG A 41 -6.37 5.87 3.67
C ARG A 41 -7.87 6.16 3.61
N PHE A 42 -8.31 7.06 2.73
CA PHE A 42 -9.73 7.25 2.49
C PHE A 42 -10.38 5.99 1.93
N VAL A 43 -9.75 5.33 0.95
CA VAL A 43 -10.30 4.10 0.37
C VAL A 43 -10.45 3.01 1.44
N LEU A 44 -9.46 2.87 2.34
CA LEU A 44 -9.50 1.89 3.43
C LEU A 44 -10.53 2.21 4.50
N SER A 45 -10.91 3.48 4.72
CA SER A 45 -12.01 3.79 5.65
C SER A 45 -13.37 3.32 5.12
N ALA A 46 -13.54 3.27 3.79
CA ALA A 46 -14.73 2.72 3.15
C ALA A 46 -14.62 1.21 2.87
N GLN A 47 -13.42 0.68 2.68
CA GLN A 47 -13.13 -0.70 2.29
C GLN A 47 -12.00 -1.28 3.16
N PRO A 48 -12.27 -1.61 4.43
CA PRO A 48 -11.22 -1.95 5.41
C PRO A 48 -10.50 -3.28 5.14
N ASN A 49 -11.00 -4.11 4.22
CA ASN A 49 -10.40 -5.39 3.85
C ASN A 49 -9.86 -5.40 2.40
N ASN A 50 -9.55 -4.24 1.83
CA ASN A 50 -9.02 -4.15 0.48
C ASN A 50 -7.49 -4.40 0.47
N ALA A 51 -7.10 -5.66 0.26
CA ALA A 51 -5.71 -6.10 0.24
C ALA A 51 -4.85 -5.34 -0.79
N ARG A 52 -5.41 -5.03 -1.97
CA ARG A 52 -4.69 -4.28 -3.02
C ARG A 52 -4.33 -2.87 -2.56
N VAL A 53 -5.25 -2.21 -1.87
CA VAL A 53 -5.03 -0.86 -1.36
C VAL A 53 -4.03 -0.87 -0.20
N TYR A 54 -4.08 -1.87 0.69
CA TYR A 54 -3.03 -2.04 1.70
C TYR A 54 -1.65 -2.25 1.07
N HIS A 55 -1.54 -3.05 0.00
CA HIS A 55 -0.28 -3.28 -0.69
C HIS A 55 0.30 -1.97 -1.26
N ASN A 56 -0.51 -1.21 -1.98
CA ASN A 56 -0.07 0.08 -2.54
C ASN A 56 0.22 1.14 -1.47
N LEU A 57 -0.58 1.18 -0.38
CA LEU A 57 -0.32 2.05 0.75
C LEU A 57 1.01 1.68 1.42
N GLY A 58 1.29 0.39 1.61
CA GLY A 58 2.55 -0.10 2.15
C GLY A 58 3.75 0.34 1.33
N ILE A 59 3.67 0.29 -0.01
CA ILE A 59 4.71 0.81 -0.90
C ILE A 59 4.89 2.32 -0.70
N ALA A 60 3.81 3.10 -0.72
CA ALA A 60 3.89 4.56 -0.58
C ALA A 60 4.48 4.97 0.79
N LEU A 61 4.08 4.29 1.87
CA LEU A 61 4.63 4.50 3.21
C LEU A 61 6.12 4.16 3.28
N GLU A 62 6.55 3.06 2.64
CA GLU A 62 7.95 2.68 2.57
C GLU A 62 8.79 3.73 1.84
N ARG A 63 8.26 4.33 0.76
CA ARG A 63 8.91 5.42 0.02
C ARG A 63 9.00 6.72 0.83
N GLU A 64 8.04 6.97 1.71
CA GLU A 64 8.10 8.05 2.70
C GLU A 64 8.88 7.68 3.97
N ASN A 65 9.59 6.54 3.97
CA ASN A 65 10.37 6.02 5.11
C ASN A 65 9.54 5.79 6.39
N GLN A 66 8.23 5.61 6.27
CA GLN A 66 7.30 5.25 7.35
C GLN A 66 7.25 3.72 7.51
N LEU A 67 8.41 3.14 7.83
CA LEU A 67 8.66 1.69 7.73
C LEU A 67 7.75 0.84 8.63
N GLU A 68 7.50 1.25 9.88
CA GLU A 68 6.64 0.47 10.79
C GLU A 68 5.19 0.42 10.30
N GLU A 69 4.66 1.53 9.79
CA GLU A 69 3.30 1.56 9.24
C GLU A 69 3.21 0.79 7.91
N ALA A 70 4.26 0.87 7.08
CA ALA A 70 4.37 0.06 5.87
C ALA A 70 4.34 -1.44 6.19
N LYS A 71 5.10 -1.87 7.21
CA LYS A 71 5.11 -3.26 7.69
C LYS A 71 3.70 -3.72 8.10
N LEU A 72 2.96 -2.91 8.85
CA LEU A 72 1.58 -3.23 9.24
C LEU A 72 0.64 -3.36 8.04
N CYS A 73 0.86 -2.58 6.98
CA CYS A 73 0.09 -2.72 5.75
C CYS A 73 0.34 -4.10 5.11
N PHE A 74 1.60 -4.54 4.99
CA PHE A 74 1.89 -5.87 4.45
C PHE A 74 1.46 -7.00 5.38
N ASP A 75 1.46 -6.81 6.70
CA ASP A 75 0.82 -7.73 7.66
C ASP A 75 -0.67 -7.89 7.33
N LYS A 76 -1.39 -6.80 7.01
CA LYS A 76 -2.79 -6.87 6.58
C LYS A 76 -2.95 -7.59 5.25
N VAL A 77 -2.09 -7.34 4.25
CA VAL A 77 -2.14 -8.06 2.97
C VAL A 77 -1.96 -9.56 3.18
N ILE A 78 -0.97 -9.98 3.97
CA ILE A 78 -0.70 -11.41 4.26
C ILE A 78 -1.88 -12.06 5.00
N ASN A 79 -2.52 -11.34 5.93
CA ASN A 79 -3.69 -11.87 6.63
C ASN A 79 -4.91 -12.05 5.71
N LEU A 80 -5.08 -11.16 4.73
CA LEU A 80 -6.18 -11.22 3.76
C LEU A 80 -5.90 -12.21 2.62
N ASP A 81 -4.64 -12.35 2.23
CA ASP A 81 -4.16 -13.26 1.19
C ASP A 81 -2.83 -13.93 1.63
N PRO A 82 -2.93 -15.07 2.34
CA PRO A 82 -1.76 -15.79 2.85
C PRO A 82 -0.88 -16.44 1.76
N LYS A 83 -1.30 -16.39 0.49
CA LYS A 83 -0.53 -16.90 -0.66
C LYS A 83 0.13 -15.78 -1.45
N ASN A 84 0.06 -14.54 -0.98
CA ASN A 84 0.65 -13.40 -1.65
C ASN A 84 2.18 -13.34 -1.47
N ALA A 85 2.92 -13.98 -2.37
CA ALA A 85 4.39 -13.97 -2.35
C ALA A 85 4.98 -12.56 -2.35
N SER A 86 4.37 -11.62 -3.09
CA SER A 86 4.80 -10.22 -3.15
C SER A 86 4.69 -9.52 -1.79
N ALA A 87 3.62 -9.78 -1.03
CA ALA A 87 3.46 -9.19 0.29
C ALA A 87 4.50 -9.68 1.31
N PHE A 88 4.83 -10.98 1.28
CA PHE A 88 5.94 -11.52 2.08
C PHE A 88 7.26 -10.88 1.67
N PHE A 89 7.57 -10.80 0.38
CA PHE A 89 8.79 -10.15 -0.09
C PHE A 89 8.89 -8.69 0.38
N MET A 90 7.84 -7.90 0.20
CA MET A 90 7.81 -6.50 0.61
C MET A 90 7.94 -6.32 2.13
N ARG A 91 7.27 -7.16 2.93
CA ARG A 91 7.44 -7.15 4.40
C ARG A 91 8.87 -7.52 4.79
N GLY A 92 9.48 -8.49 4.10
CA GLY A 92 10.88 -8.86 4.27
C GLY A 92 11.83 -7.69 4.01
N THR A 93 11.62 -6.94 2.93
CA THR A 93 12.39 -5.72 2.61
C THR A 93 12.26 -4.66 3.69
N ILE A 94 11.06 -4.48 4.24
CA ILE A 94 10.86 -3.52 5.33
C ILE A 94 11.53 -3.99 6.62
N CYS A 95 11.42 -5.28 6.97
CA CYS A 95 12.11 -5.86 8.12
C CYS A 95 13.64 -5.69 8.00
N ASP A 96 14.21 -5.88 6.80
CA ASP A 96 15.64 -5.67 6.55
C ASP A 96 16.06 -4.21 6.77
N LYS A 97 15.28 -3.25 6.24
CA LYS A 97 15.48 -1.81 6.51
C LYS A 97 15.39 -1.44 7.99
N LEU A 98 14.53 -2.15 8.75
CA LEU A 98 14.39 -2.03 10.20
C LEU A 98 15.46 -2.82 10.99
N LYS A 99 16.42 -3.46 10.31
CA LYS A 99 17.46 -4.33 10.89
C LYS A 99 16.91 -5.57 11.63
N LEU A 100 15.70 -6.00 11.30
CA LEU A 100 15.06 -7.21 11.81
C LEU A 100 15.40 -8.41 10.90
N VAL A 101 16.68 -8.73 10.81
CA VAL A 101 17.25 -9.66 9.82
C VAL A 101 16.59 -11.04 9.86
N ASP A 102 16.36 -11.61 11.06
CA ASP A 102 15.72 -12.93 11.19
C ASP A 102 14.31 -12.96 10.59
N LYS A 103 13.53 -11.90 10.81
CA LYS A 103 12.17 -11.78 10.25
C LYS A 103 12.22 -11.59 8.74
N ALA A 104 13.16 -10.79 8.24
CA ALA A 104 13.35 -10.60 6.81
C ALA A 104 13.66 -11.93 6.11
N MET A 105 14.59 -12.73 6.66
CA MET A 105 14.96 -14.04 6.11
C MET A 105 13.79 -15.02 6.10
N GLN A 106 12.97 -15.03 7.16
CA GLN A 106 11.75 -15.85 7.21
C GLN A 106 10.77 -15.46 6.10
N ASP A 107 10.54 -14.16 5.93
CA ASP A 107 9.63 -13.64 4.92
C ASP A 107 10.11 -13.90 3.49
N TYR A 108 11.38 -13.66 3.19
CA TYR A 108 11.96 -13.99 1.89
C TYR A 108 11.87 -15.49 1.59
N SER A 109 12.18 -16.33 2.58
CA SER A 109 12.06 -17.79 2.44
C SER A 109 10.62 -18.22 2.19
N LYS A 110 9.64 -17.54 2.81
CA LYS A 110 8.23 -17.81 2.58
C LYS A 110 7.78 -17.36 1.19
N ALA A 111 8.22 -16.18 0.74
CA ALA A 111 7.94 -15.66 -0.59
C ALA A 111 8.47 -16.59 -1.70
N LEU A 112 9.67 -17.16 -1.55
CA LEU A 112 10.26 -18.10 -2.52
C LEU A 112 9.56 -19.47 -2.58
N LYS A 113 8.84 -19.86 -1.52
CA LYS A 113 8.12 -21.14 -1.44
C LYS A 113 6.70 -21.07 -1.97
N LEU A 114 6.15 -19.88 -2.14
CA LEU A 114 4.80 -19.62 -2.65
C LEU A 114 4.83 -19.45 -4.17
#